data_AF-A0A1U7SX18-F1
#
_entry.id   AF-A0A1U7SX18-F1
#
_cell.length_a   1.000
_cell.length_b   1.000
_cell.length_c   1.000
_cell.angle_alpha   90.00
_cell.angle_beta   90.00
_cell.angle_gamma   90.00
#
_symmetry.space_group_name_H-M   'P 1'
#
loop_
_entity.id
_entity.type
_entity.pdbx_description
1 polymer ?
#
loop_
_entity_poly.entity_id
_entity_poly.type
_entity_poly.pdbx_seq_one_letter_code
_entity_poly.pdbx_strand_id
1 'polypeptide(L)'
;MANLLTGPKRNLMALARTWWNQFSVTALQLLQANRAVCGFHLGYLEGEVELVSSVVARLLALYNQGHIKPHIDSVWPFEKVADAMKQMHEKKNVGKVLLVPGPEKEN
;
A
#
# COMPACT_ATOMS: atom_id res chain seq x y z
N MET A 1 -7.26 -5.63 5.80
CA MET A 1 -8.63 -5.15 6.11
C MET A 1 -9.20 -4.13 5.13
N ALA A 2 -8.52 -3.76 4.03
CA ALA A 2 -9.06 -2.82 3.04
C ALA A 2 -10.22 -3.40 2.20
N ASN A 3 -10.21 -4.73 1.95
CA ASN A 3 -11.30 -5.41 1.24
C ASN A 3 -12.61 -5.56 2.05
N LEU A 4 -12.63 -5.12 3.32
CA LEU A 4 -13.87 -5.06 4.10
C LEU A 4 -14.71 -3.82 3.76
N LEU A 5 -14.10 -2.81 3.12
CA LEU A 5 -14.69 -1.50 2.85
C LEU A 5 -15.06 -1.33 1.36
N THR A 6 -15.45 -2.41 0.68
CA THR A 6 -16.15 -2.28 -0.62
C THR A 6 -17.58 -1.79 -0.36
N GLY A 7 -17.72 -0.48 -0.18
CA GLY A 7 -19.01 0.22 -0.15
C GLY A 7 -19.64 0.47 1.23
N PRO A 8 -20.75 1.22 1.29
CA PRO A 8 -21.34 1.79 2.51
C PRO A 8 -22.05 0.78 3.44
N LYS A 9 -22.03 -0.53 3.15
CA LYS A 9 -22.69 -1.56 3.99
C LYS A 9 -21.82 -2.81 4.13
N ARG A 10 -21.83 -3.39 5.34
CA ARG A 10 -21.13 -4.64 5.69
C ARG A 10 -21.62 -5.77 4.77
N ASN A 11 -20.72 -6.33 3.95
CA ASN A 11 -21.03 -7.42 3.02
C ASN A 11 -20.55 -8.78 3.59
N LEU A 12 -21.44 -9.53 4.24
CA LEU A 12 -21.14 -10.83 4.84
C LEU A 12 -20.65 -11.87 3.81
N MET A 13 -21.15 -11.79 2.58
CA MET A 13 -20.71 -12.67 1.48
C MET A 13 -19.25 -12.39 1.10
N ALA A 14 -18.81 -11.12 1.14
CA ALA A 14 -17.41 -10.77 0.92
C ALA A 14 -16.50 -11.31 2.02
N LEU A 15 -16.97 -11.36 3.28
CA LEU A 15 -16.24 -11.95 4.40
C LEU A 15 -16.05 -13.46 4.22
N ALA A 16 -17.13 -14.19 3.90
CA ALA A 16 -17.08 -15.62 3.62
C ALA A 16 -16.16 -15.94 2.43
N ARG A 17 -16.22 -15.14 1.36
CA ARG A 17 -15.33 -15.26 0.21
C ARG A 17 -13.86 -14.98 0.57
N THR A 18 -13.60 -14.06 1.49
CA THR A 18 -12.24 -13.78 1.96
C THR A 18 -11.67 -14.96 2.72
N TRP A 19 -12.47 -15.59 3.58
CA TRP A 19 -12.08 -16.80 4.29
C TRP A 19 -11.83 -17.98 3.34
N TRP A 20 -12.72 -18.17 2.35
CA TRP A 20 -12.57 -19.22 1.34
C TRP A 20 -11.32 -19.05 0.46
N ASN A 21 -10.98 -17.81 0.11
CA ASN A 21 -9.83 -17.49 -0.73
C ASN A 21 -8.52 -17.32 0.06
N GLN A 22 -8.54 -17.63 1.37
CA GLN A 22 -7.34 -17.52 2.18
C GLN A 22 -6.36 -18.62 1.81
N PHE A 23 -5.17 -18.22 1.38
CA PHE A 23 -4.06 -19.13 1.19
C PHE A 23 -3.65 -19.75 2.54
N SER A 24 -3.52 -21.08 2.57
CA SER A 24 -3.08 -21.84 3.75
C SER A 24 -1.97 -22.81 3.36
N VAL A 25 -0.94 -22.90 4.20
CA VAL A 25 0.20 -23.81 4.05
C VAL A 25 0.53 -24.44 5.39
N THR A 26 0.95 -25.71 5.37
CA THR A 26 1.44 -26.42 6.55
C THR A 26 2.95 -26.32 6.67
N ALA A 27 3.48 -26.46 7.89
CA ALA A 27 4.92 -26.48 8.12
C ALA A 27 5.63 -27.60 7.33
N LEU A 28 5.01 -28.78 7.20
CA LEU A 28 5.57 -29.90 6.45
C LEU A 28 5.67 -29.61 4.94
N GLN A 29 4.67 -28.94 4.37
CA GLN A 29 4.70 -28.51 2.96
C GLN A 29 5.86 -27.55 2.71
N LEU A 30 6.11 -26.61 3.62
CA LEU A 30 7.23 -25.66 3.50
C LEU A 30 8.59 -26.35 3.63
N LEU A 31 8.72 -27.29 4.57
CA LEU A 31 9.95 -28.06 4.77
C LEU A 31 10.29 -28.90 3.54
N GLN A 32 9.32 -29.68 3.04
CA GLN A 32 9.54 -30.54 1.88
C GLN A 32 9.85 -29.75 0.61
N ALA A 33 9.23 -28.57 0.45
CA ALA A 33 9.43 -27.72 -0.71
C ALA A 33 10.67 -26.82 -0.63
N ASN A 34 11.33 -26.73 0.54
CA ASN A 34 12.37 -25.75 0.84
C ASN A 34 11.93 -24.30 0.52
N ARG A 35 10.75 -23.90 1.03
CA ARG A 35 10.16 -22.57 0.79
C ARG A 35 9.79 -21.87 2.10
N ALA A 36 9.74 -20.55 2.06
CA ALA A 36 9.26 -19.70 3.15
C ALA A 36 8.03 -18.88 2.73
N VAL A 37 7.18 -18.53 3.69
CA VAL A 37 6.05 -17.60 3.51
C VAL A 37 6.20 -16.48 4.54
N CYS A 38 6.25 -15.24 4.06
CA CYS A 38 6.44 -14.04 4.90
C CYS A 38 5.28 -13.06 4.72
N GLY A 39 4.84 -12.43 5.81
CA GLY A 39 3.90 -11.32 5.78
C GLY A 39 4.61 -10.01 6.16
N PHE A 40 4.28 -8.91 5.48
CA PHE A 40 4.80 -7.59 5.82
C PHE A 40 3.71 -6.53 5.67
N HIS A 41 3.60 -5.64 6.67
CA HIS A 41 2.73 -4.49 6.63
C HIS A 41 3.29 -3.41 7.57
N LEU A 42 3.72 -2.28 7.01
CA LEU A 42 4.42 -1.23 7.78
C LEU A 42 3.61 -0.70 8.97
N GLY A 43 2.28 -0.61 8.84
CA GLY A 43 1.41 -0.17 9.94
C GLY A 43 1.29 -1.13 11.13
N TYR A 44 1.82 -2.36 11.04
CA TYR A 44 1.92 -3.29 12.19
C TYR A 44 3.33 -3.32 12.80
N LEU A 45 4.23 -2.45 12.34
CA LEU A 45 5.61 -2.36 12.80
C LEU A 45 5.76 -1.26 13.88
N GLU A 46 4.80 -1.20 14.80
CA GLU A 46 4.74 -0.18 15.85
C GLU A 46 5.93 -0.32 16.82
N GLY A 47 6.52 0.81 17.25
CA GLY A 47 7.64 0.83 18.21
C GLY A 47 9.04 0.62 17.59
N GLU A 48 9.13 0.10 16.37
CA GLU A 48 10.40 -0.20 15.69
C GLU A 48 11.02 1.03 14.98
N VAL A 49 11.15 2.14 15.71
CA VAL A 49 11.59 3.43 15.15
C VAL A 49 13.01 3.36 14.58
N GLU A 50 13.92 2.68 15.28
CA GLU A 50 15.34 2.56 14.88
C GLU A 50 15.48 1.77 13.58
N LEU A 51 14.75 0.65 13.46
CA LEU A 51 14.71 -0.16 12.25
C LEU A 51 14.23 0.68 11.06
N VAL A 52 13.07 1.35 11.19
CA VAL A 52 12.52 2.17 10.11
C VAL A 52 13.45 3.33 9.76
N SER A 53 14.01 4.01 10.76
CA SER A 53 14.91 5.16 10.56
C SER A 53 16.18 4.76 9.81
N SER A 54 16.76 3.59 10.12
CA SER A 54 17.93 3.07 9.40
C SER A 54 17.65 2.82 7.92
N VAL A 55 16.46 2.27 7.61
CA VAL A 55 16.01 2.03 6.23
C VAL A 55 15.79 3.35 5.50
N VAL A 56 15.13 4.32 6.13
CA VAL A 56 14.90 5.65 5.55
C VAL A 56 16.22 6.36 5.26
N ALA A 57 17.20 6.33 6.17
CA ALA A 57 18.52 6.90 5.95
C ALA A 57 19.22 6.29 4.72
N ARG A 58 19.12 4.96 4.56
CA ARG A 58 19.65 4.26 3.38
C ARG A 58 18.93 4.67 2.09
N LEU A 59 17.60 4.80 2.12
CA LEU A 59 16.82 5.26 0.97
C LEU A 59 17.21 6.69 0.56
N LEU A 60 17.42 7.59 1.51
CA LEU A 60 17.89 8.95 1.22
C LEU A 60 19.29 8.96 0.60
N ALA A 61 20.20 8.11 1.07
CA ALA A 61 21.52 7.96 0.46
C ALA A 61 21.42 7.50 -1.00
N LEU A 62 20.57 6.50 -1.29
CA LEU A 62 20.32 6.02 -2.66
C LEU A 62 19.69 7.10 -3.55
N TYR A 63 18.79 7.92 -3.00
CA TYR A 63 18.19 9.04 -3.70
C TYR A 63 19.24 10.10 -4.08
N ASN A 64 20.10 10.48 -3.12
CA ASN A 64 21.17 11.46 -3.34
C ASN A 64 22.23 10.96 -4.34
N GLN A 65 22.45 9.65 -4.42
CA GLN A 65 23.31 9.02 -5.42
C GLN A 65 22.65 8.89 -6.81
N GLY A 66 21.36 9.23 -6.92
CA GLY A 66 20.61 9.11 -8.18
C GLY A 66 20.17 7.68 -8.53
N HIS A 67 20.29 6.72 -7.62
CA HIS A 67 19.90 5.33 -7.85
C HIS A 67 18.38 5.11 -7.82
N ILE A 68 17.65 5.96 -7.11
CA ILE A 68 16.19 5.92 -7.05
C ILE A 68 15.60 7.31 -7.28
N LYS A 69 14.46 7.37 -7.97
CA LYS A 69 13.70 8.61 -8.21
C LYS A 69 12.21 8.30 -8.10
N PRO A 70 11.48 8.89 -7.13
CA PRO A 70 10.04 8.72 -7.04
C PRO A 70 9.35 9.22 -8.31
N HIS A 71 8.46 8.42 -8.87
CA HIS A 71 7.61 8.82 -10.00
C HIS A 71 6.24 9.24 -9.47
N ILE A 72 5.86 10.48 -9.74
CA ILE A 72 4.57 11.05 -9.33
C ILE A 72 3.61 10.90 -10.52
N ASP A 73 2.48 10.25 -10.25
CA ASP A 73 1.40 10.09 -11.24
C ASP A 73 0.58 11.38 -11.35
N SER A 74 0.03 11.81 -10.23
CA SER A 74 -0.94 12.89 -10.17
C SER A 74 -0.98 13.54 -8.78
N VAL A 75 -1.34 14.82 -8.77
CA VAL A 75 -1.44 15.65 -7.56
C VAL A 75 -2.84 16.25 -7.55
N TRP A 76 -3.58 16.01 -6.48
CA TRP A 76 -4.98 16.41 -6.37
C TRP A 76 -5.18 17.35 -5.18
N PRO A 77 -5.99 18.42 -5.32
CA PRO A 77 -6.38 19.23 -4.18
C PRO A 77 -7.32 18.42 -3.27
N PHE A 78 -7.44 18.79 -2.00
CA PHE A 78 -8.24 18.05 -1.02
C PHE A 78 -9.71 17.91 -1.42
N GLU A 79 -10.27 18.91 -2.11
CA GLU A 79 -11.64 18.88 -2.62
C GLU A 79 -11.87 17.73 -3.62
N LYS A 80 -10.80 17.24 -4.26
CA LYS A 80 -10.83 16.13 -5.23
C LYS A 80 -10.30 14.80 -4.67
N VAL A 81 -10.33 14.62 -3.34
CA VAL A 81 -9.88 13.37 -2.71
C VAL A 81 -10.63 12.13 -3.23
N ALA A 82 -11.92 12.26 -3.55
CA ALA A 82 -12.70 11.17 -4.12
C ALA A 82 -12.16 10.73 -5.48
N ASP A 83 -11.77 11.68 -6.34
CA ASP A 83 -11.16 11.39 -7.64
C ASP A 83 -9.76 10.77 -7.48
N ALA A 84 -8.95 11.29 -6.55
CA ALA A 84 -7.65 10.72 -6.21
C ALA A 84 -7.76 9.26 -5.73
N MET A 85 -8.75 8.95 -4.89
CA MET A 85 -9.03 7.58 -4.45
C MET A 85 -9.50 6.69 -5.60
N LYS A 86 -10.36 7.23 -6.49
CA LYS A 86 -10.85 6.52 -7.68
C LYS A 86 -9.71 6.18 -8.65
N GLN A 87 -8.81 7.12 -8.91
CA GLN A 87 -7.60 6.94 -9.73
C GLN A 87 -6.78 5.73 -9.26
N MET A 88 -6.59 5.59 -7.94
CA MET A 88 -5.88 4.45 -7.34
C MET A 88 -6.71 3.16 -7.37
N HIS A 89 -8.00 3.23 -7.03
CA HIS A 89 -8.90 2.06 -6.97
C HIS A 89 -9.10 1.40 -8.34
N GLU A 90 -9.20 2.22 -9.39
CA GLU A 90 -9.31 1.76 -10.78
C GLU A 90 -7.96 1.37 -11.39
N LYS A 91 -6.86 1.44 -10.62
CA LYS A 91 -5.49 1.09 -11.04
C LYS A 91 -5.02 1.87 -12.29
N LYS A 92 -5.44 3.13 -12.39
CA LYS A 92 -5.09 4.02 -13.52
C LYS A 92 -3.76 4.75 -13.32
N ASN A 93 -3.28 4.84 -12.08
CA ASN A 93 -2.05 5.55 -11.76
C ASN A 93 -0.80 4.78 -12.20
N VAL A 94 0.16 5.50 -12.80
CA VAL A 94 1.54 5.05 -12.98
C VAL A 94 2.41 5.89 -12.05
N GLY A 95 2.72 5.34 -10.87
CA GLY A 95 3.45 6.07 -9.82
C GLY A 95 2.54 6.54 -8.68
N LYS A 96 3.00 7.54 -7.93
CA LYS A 96 2.37 7.98 -6.68
C LYS A 96 1.27 9.02 -6.92
N VAL A 97 0.10 8.79 -6.34
CA VAL A 97 -1.00 9.77 -6.21
C VAL A 97 -0.79 10.58 -4.93
N LEU A 98 -0.80 11.91 -5.03
CA LEU A 98 -0.59 12.84 -3.92
C LEU A 98 -1.81 13.75 -3.69
N LEU A 99 -1.94 14.24 -2.46
CA LEU A 99 -2.94 15.23 -2.07
C LEU A 99 -2.25 16.53 -1.63
N VAL A 100 -2.85 17.67 -1.95
CA VAL A 100 -2.38 19.00 -1.53
C VAL A 100 -3.50 19.82 -0.85
N PRO A 101 -3.19 20.63 0.18
CA PRO A 101 -4.21 21.43 0.89
C PRO A 101 -4.79 22.64 0.15
N GLY A 102 -4.23 23.02 -1.01
CA GLY A 102 -4.63 24.23 -1.73
C GLY A 102 -5.71 23.97 -2.79
N PRO A 103 -6.41 25.01 -3.25
CA PRO A 103 -7.38 24.89 -4.32
C PRO A 103 -6.71 24.38 -5.60
N GLU A 104 -7.52 23.87 -6.53
CA GLU A 104 -7.05 23.51 -7.87
C GLU A 104 -6.27 24.68 -8.47
N LYS A 105 -5.00 24.44 -8.84
CA LYS A 105 -4.23 25.47 -9.54
C LYS A 105 -4.86 25.62 -10.92
N GLU A 106 -5.46 26.78 -11.19
CA GLU A 106 -5.77 27.20 -12.55
C GLU A 106 -4.43 27.23 -13.32
N ASN A 107 -4.35 26.43 -14.38
CA ASN A 107 -3.30 26.52 -15.39
C ASN A 107 -3.81 27.35 -16.56
#